data_AF-A0A521I130-F1
#
_entry.id   AF-A0A521I130-F1
#
_cell.length_a   1.000
_cell.length_b   1.000
_cell.length_c   1.000
_cell.angle_alpha   90.00
_cell.angle_beta   90.00
_cell.angle_gamma   90.00
#
_symmetry.space_group_name_H-M   'P 1'
#
loop_
_entity.id
_entity.type
_entity.pdbx_description
1 polymer ?
#
loop_
_entity_poly.entity_id
_entity_poly.type
_entity_poly.pdbx_seq_one_letter_code
_entity_poly.pdbx_strand_id
1 'polypeptide(L)'
;MLRDLRPQSLRRTPDELVQHLKTFELDLKFSAGVWFFSPPQSRFHDRYKPVLDIPARLEIAASLAEYGLKGMEAHYPNEINEDNLDHWKKFAHATGIKILTVIPLLFWDEQFEWGSLSNPIPEIRRAAIERVKGAARLNKELDTEFMIVWPGIDGYENGFGADLRAARDRFAEGMAEALDAVPGVRVAFEPKPYEPRGHILYGYTSEGILLGEKVERMLKHPDNRKLLDEGHALVAMNPEVGHMLMGYEDLPYAYGLVMEYARLAHVHLNSQPLGNYDQDLNVGVISTEANEAMLYALKMYGYQGWFGIDINPERMPVDTALKISMDALRAANDRINSLDHESLVWASEHPNQARGWIEAYLVRARAMNVEKLTPLPKLK
;
A
#
# COMPACT_ATOMS: atom_id res chain seq x y z
N MET A 1 -1.58 -13.06 14.61
CA MET A 1 -0.57 -13.97 13.96
C MET A 1 -0.22 -13.43 12.58
N LEU A 2 1.06 -13.35 12.21
CA LEU A 2 1.48 -12.77 10.92
C LEU A 2 0.97 -13.58 9.72
N ARG A 3 0.39 -12.92 8.72
CA ARG A 3 0.05 -13.57 7.44
C ARG A 3 1.30 -14.12 6.77
N ASP A 4 1.20 -15.31 6.20
CA ASP A 4 2.28 -15.86 5.38
C ASP A 4 2.30 -15.21 3.99
N LEU A 5 3.39 -14.52 3.65
CA LEU A 5 3.59 -13.87 2.36
C LEU A 5 4.40 -14.75 1.39
N ARG A 6 5.04 -15.83 1.87
CA ARG A 6 5.92 -16.70 1.06
C ARG A 6 5.25 -17.27 -0.19
N PRO A 7 3.94 -17.64 -0.19
CA PRO A 7 3.27 -18.12 -1.40
C PRO A 7 3.32 -17.16 -2.60
N GLN A 8 3.52 -15.85 -2.37
CA GLN A 8 3.65 -14.84 -3.43
C GLN A 8 4.86 -15.08 -4.34
N SER A 9 5.92 -15.67 -3.79
CA SER A 9 7.19 -15.93 -4.51
C SER A 9 7.19 -17.25 -5.30
N LEU A 10 6.10 -18.03 -5.25
CA LEU A 10 6.01 -19.30 -5.94
C LEU A 10 6.12 -19.10 -7.46
N ARG A 11 7.16 -19.67 -8.05
CA ARG A 11 7.32 -19.72 -9.51
C ARG A 11 6.43 -20.82 -10.09
N ARG A 12 5.71 -20.48 -11.15
CA ARG A 12 4.81 -21.38 -11.88
C ARG A 12 5.29 -21.51 -13.31
N THR A 13 5.21 -22.71 -13.87
CA THR A 13 5.28 -22.91 -15.33
C THR A 13 4.07 -22.22 -16.00
N PRO A 14 4.09 -21.98 -17.32
CA PRO A 14 2.96 -21.38 -18.02
C PRO A 14 1.64 -22.14 -17.80
N ASP A 15 1.66 -23.48 -17.83
CA ASP A 15 0.46 -24.29 -17.60
C ASP A 15 -0.07 -24.15 -16.16
N GLU A 16 0.83 -24.20 -15.16
CA GLU A 16 0.46 -23.98 -13.76
C GLU A 16 -0.08 -22.56 -13.52
N LEU A 17 0.48 -21.55 -14.20
CA LEU A 17 0.00 -20.18 -14.14
C LEU A 17 -1.41 -20.04 -14.70
N VAL A 18 -1.71 -20.69 -15.83
CA VAL A 18 -3.07 -20.72 -16.40
C VAL A 18 -4.06 -21.38 -15.43
N GLN A 19 -3.69 -22.51 -14.82
CA GLN A 19 -4.56 -23.18 -13.83
C GLN A 19 -4.79 -22.31 -12.59
N HIS A 20 -3.74 -21.64 -12.10
CA HIS A 20 -3.85 -20.68 -11.00
C HIS A 20 -4.78 -19.53 -11.38
N LEU A 21 -4.59 -18.89 -12.54
CA LEU A 21 -5.42 -17.77 -12.99
C LEU A 21 -6.90 -18.16 -13.15
N LYS A 22 -7.20 -19.39 -13.60
CA LYS A 22 -8.57 -19.92 -13.74
C LYS A 22 -9.27 -20.18 -12.40
N THR A 23 -8.54 -20.30 -11.29
CA THR A 23 -9.09 -20.76 -9.99
C THR A 23 -8.90 -19.77 -8.84
N PHE A 24 -7.89 -18.92 -8.93
CA PHE A 24 -7.59 -17.91 -7.91
C PHE A 24 -8.27 -16.59 -8.25
N GLU A 25 -9.06 -16.05 -7.32
CA GLU A 25 -9.64 -14.72 -7.42
C GLU A 25 -9.15 -13.85 -6.27
N LEU A 26 -8.98 -12.55 -6.53
CA LEU A 26 -8.66 -11.60 -5.47
C LEU A 26 -9.87 -11.43 -4.54
N ASP A 27 -9.71 -11.75 -3.27
CA ASP A 27 -10.66 -11.39 -2.21
C ASP A 27 -10.47 -9.92 -1.85
N LEU A 28 -11.33 -9.05 -2.39
CA LEU A 28 -11.29 -7.60 -2.22
C LEU A 28 -11.68 -7.21 -0.78
N LYS A 29 -10.72 -7.29 0.14
CA LYS A 29 -10.83 -6.81 1.52
C LYS A 29 -10.46 -5.33 1.59
N PHE A 30 -11.46 -4.47 1.52
CA PHE A 30 -11.23 -3.03 1.52
C PHE A 30 -10.90 -2.48 2.91
N SER A 31 -9.88 -1.62 2.98
CA SER A 31 -9.60 -0.75 4.11
C SER A 31 -9.58 0.71 3.69
N ALA A 32 -9.65 1.62 4.66
CA ALA A 32 -9.61 3.05 4.44
C ALA A 32 -8.88 3.76 5.59
N GLY A 33 -8.10 4.78 5.24
CA GLY A 33 -7.50 5.71 6.17
C GLY A 33 -8.53 6.65 6.80
N VAL A 34 -8.52 6.78 8.13
CA VAL A 34 -9.41 7.73 8.81
C VAL A 34 -9.00 9.20 8.60
N TRP A 35 -7.78 9.44 8.10
CA TRP A 35 -7.22 10.78 7.91
C TRP A 35 -8.00 11.61 6.90
N PHE A 36 -8.44 11.02 5.78
CA PHE A 36 -9.15 11.73 4.72
C PHE A 36 -10.67 11.84 4.93
N PHE A 37 -11.20 11.31 6.04
CA PHE A 37 -12.62 11.49 6.40
C PHE A 37 -12.91 12.93 6.85
N SER A 38 -11.88 13.66 7.27
CA SER A 38 -11.94 15.08 7.61
C SER A 38 -10.96 15.84 6.71
N PRO A 39 -11.29 17.07 6.27
CA PRO A 39 -10.41 17.80 5.36
C PRO A 39 -9.07 18.18 6.04
N PRO A 40 -7.93 17.90 5.38
CA PRO A 40 -6.62 18.35 5.86
C PRO A 40 -6.46 19.86 5.69
N GLN A 41 -5.33 20.41 6.15
CA GLN A 41 -4.93 21.76 5.73
C GLN A 41 -4.30 21.66 4.33
N SER A 42 -4.64 22.60 3.44
CA SER A 42 -4.04 22.69 2.10
C SER A 42 -3.11 23.89 2.04
N ARG A 43 -1.97 23.75 1.33
CA ARG A 43 -1.03 24.86 1.11
C ARG A 43 -1.56 25.94 0.17
N PHE A 44 -2.70 25.72 -0.48
CA PHE A 44 -3.22 26.59 -1.54
C PHE A 44 -4.62 27.16 -1.28
N HIS A 45 -5.44 26.50 -0.46
CA HIS A 45 -6.82 26.91 -0.23
C HIS A 45 -7.31 26.50 1.16
N ASP A 46 -8.46 27.07 1.55
CA ASP A 46 -9.16 26.70 2.78
C ASP A 46 -9.89 25.35 2.64
N ARG A 47 -10.35 24.80 3.76
CA ARG A 47 -11.13 23.56 3.81
C ARG A 47 -12.49 23.75 3.15
N TYR A 48 -12.87 22.83 2.26
CA TYR A 48 -14.19 22.83 1.61
C TYR A 48 -15.28 22.10 2.41
N LYS A 49 -14.93 21.51 3.55
CA LYS A 49 -15.83 20.73 4.41
C LYS A 49 -15.58 21.07 5.89
N PRO A 50 -16.53 20.79 6.79
CA PRO A 50 -16.28 20.90 8.23
C PRO A 50 -15.24 19.87 8.69
N VAL A 51 -14.47 20.23 9.72
CA VAL A 51 -13.57 19.30 10.41
C VAL A 51 -14.40 18.34 11.27
N LEU A 52 -14.09 17.06 11.18
CA LEU A 52 -14.75 16.01 11.97
C LEU A 52 -13.81 15.47 13.05
N ASP A 53 -14.35 15.20 14.22
CA ASP A 53 -13.67 14.45 15.27
C ASP A 53 -13.69 12.94 14.98
N ILE A 54 -12.96 12.15 15.77
CA ILE A 54 -12.84 10.70 15.55
C ILE A 54 -14.21 9.99 15.62
N PRO A 55 -15.07 10.21 16.63
CA PRO A 55 -16.40 9.59 16.64
C PRO A 55 -17.22 9.84 15.38
N ALA A 56 -17.29 11.09 14.89
CA ALA A 56 -18.04 11.40 13.66
C ALA A 56 -17.45 10.71 12.42
N ARG A 57 -16.12 10.60 12.33
CA ARG A 57 -15.47 9.85 11.23
C ARG A 57 -15.79 8.36 11.29
N LEU A 58 -15.78 7.77 12.49
CA LEU A 58 -16.13 6.36 12.71
C LEU A 58 -17.60 6.06 12.41
N GLU A 59 -18.52 6.99 12.65
CA GLU A 59 -19.93 6.85 12.24
C GLU A 59 -20.07 6.74 10.72
N ILE A 60 -19.33 7.56 9.96
CA ILE A 60 -19.29 7.47 8.50
C ILE A 60 -18.73 6.10 8.07
N ALA A 61 -17.62 5.67 8.67
CA ALA A 61 -17.03 4.36 8.38
C ALA A 61 -17.99 3.20 8.69
N ALA A 62 -18.75 3.30 9.79
CA ALA A 62 -19.75 2.29 10.17
C ALA A 62 -20.84 2.15 9.11
N SER A 63 -21.27 3.27 8.50
CA SER A 63 -22.26 3.26 7.41
C SER A 63 -21.78 2.54 6.14
N LEU A 64 -20.47 2.32 6.01
CA LEU A 64 -19.84 1.62 4.87
C LEU A 64 -19.59 0.14 5.14
N ALA A 65 -19.89 -0.37 6.35
CA ALA A 65 -19.69 -1.78 6.70
C ALA A 65 -20.46 -2.71 5.74
N GLU A 66 -21.75 -2.44 5.53
CA GLU A 66 -22.59 -3.21 4.60
C GLU A 66 -22.17 -3.02 3.13
N TYR A 67 -21.50 -1.90 2.82
CA TYR A 67 -20.94 -1.67 1.48
C TYR A 67 -19.63 -2.41 1.25
N GLY A 68 -19.02 -3.00 2.29
CA GLY A 68 -17.81 -3.83 2.16
C GLY A 68 -16.53 -3.21 2.71
N LEU A 69 -16.59 -2.07 3.41
CA LEU A 69 -15.46 -1.63 4.22
C LEU A 69 -15.22 -2.63 5.35
N LYS A 70 -14.01 -3.19 5.44
CA LYS A 70 -13.66 -4.26 6.41
C LYS A 70 -12.53 -3.87 7.35
N GLY A 71 -11.75 -2.84 7.03
CA GLY A 71 -10.62 -2.37 7.84
C GLY A 71 -10.54 -0.84 7.91
N MET A 72 -10.07 -0.32 9.04
CA MET A 72 -9.70 1.08 9.22
C MET A 72 -8.21 1.19 9.54
N GLU A 73 -7.61 2.26 9.03
CA GLU A 73 -6.21 2.59 9.23
C GLU A 73 -6.14 3.96 9.93
N ALA A 74 -5.21 4.11 10.87
CA ALA A 74 -5.14 5.33 11.67
C ALA A 74 -3.71 5.64 12.14
N HIS A 75 -3.41 6.92 12.25
CA HIS A 75 -2.12 7.41 12.71
C HIS A 75 -2.03 7.52 14.23
N TYR A 76 -0.93 7.04 14.79
CA TYR A 76 -0.52 7.25 16.17
C TYR A 76 0.43 8.44 16.30
N PRO A 77 0.21 9.35 17.27
CA PRO A 77 -0.86 9.34 18.27
C PRO A 77 -2.11 10.13 17.85
N ASN A 78 -2.11 10.80 16.69
CA ASN A 78 -3.08 11.86 16.39
C ASN A 78 -4.53 11.37 16.23
N GLU A 79 -4.72 10.18 15.67
CA GLU A 79 -6.02 9.63 15.31
C GLU A 79 -6.40 8.46 16.20
N ILE A 80 -5.42 7.65 16.56
CA ILE A 80 -5.55 6.56 17.53
C ILE A 80 -4.43 6.63 18.55
N ASN A 81 -4.79 6.55 19.82
CA ASN A 81 -3.85 6.53 20.95
C ASN A 81 -4.54 5.89 22.17
N GLU A 82 -3.82 5.79 23.28
CA GLU A 82 -4.29 5.21 24.53
C GLU A 82 -5.54 5.91 25.09
N ASP A 83 -5.68 7.23 24.90
CA ASP A 83 -6.79 8.02 25.43
C ASP A 83 -8.12 7.79 24.67
N ASN A 84 -8.06 7.42 23.39
CA ASN A 84 -9.24 7.23 22.55
C ASN A 84 -9.46 5.79 22.05
N LEU A 85 -8.60 4.85 22.42
CA LEU A 85 -8.62 3.46 21.97
C LEU A 85 -9.96 2.76 22.21
N ASP A 86 -10.66 3.12 23.29
CA ASP A 86 -11.98 2.57 23.61
C ASP A 86 -13.03 2.89 22.53
N HIS A 87 -12.95 4.05 21.87
CA HIS A 87 -13.85 4.38 20.76
C HIS A 87 -13.62 3.43 19.57
N TRP A 88 -12.35 3.18 19.24
CA TRP A 88 -11.95 2.26 18.18
C TRP A 88 -12.38 0.82 18.47
N LYS A 89 -12.16 0.32 19.69
CA LYS A 89 -12.56 -1.04 20.09
C LYS A 89 -14.09 -1.21 20.06
N LYS A 90 -14.85 -0.22 20.55
CA LYS A 90 -16.32 -0.24 20.48
C LYS A 90 -16.82 -0.22 19.03
N PHE A 91 -16.24 0.63 18.19
CA PHE A 91 -16.54 0.69 16.76
C PHE A 91 -16.29 -0.66 16.09
N ALA A 92 -15.13 -1.26 16.31
CA ALA A 92 -14.76 -2.54 15.70
C ALA A 92 -15.69 -3.68 16.15
N HIS A 93 -16.03 -3.72 17.44
CA HIS A 93 -16.98 -4.69 17.98
C HIS A 93 -18.39 -4.51 17.39
N ALA A 94 -18.87 -3.27 17.26
CA ALA A 94 -20.23 -2.99 16.80
C ALA A 94 -20.42 -3.23 15.29
N THR A 95 -19.39 -3.00 14.49
CA THR A 95 -19.49 -3.01 13.01
C THR A 95 -18.87 -4.24 12.37
N GLY A 96 -17.95 -4.93 13.06
CA GLY A 96 -17.09 -5.96 12.49
C GLY A 96 -15.93 -5.41 11.65
N ILE A 97 -15.80 -4.08 11.49
CA ILE A 97 -14.68 -3.43 10.81
C ILE A 97 -13.46 -3.48 11.73
N LYS A 98 -12.35 -4.05 11.25
CA LYS A 98 -11.13 -4.18 12.05
C LYS A 98 -10.34 -2.88 12.10
N ILE A 99 -9.58 -2.65 13.16
CA ILE A 99 -8.42 -1.75 13.08
C ILE A 99 -7.32 -2.56 12.39
N LEU A 100 -6.96 -2.18 11.17
CA LEU A 100 -6.05 -2.96 10.32
C LEU A 100 -4.58 -2.70 10.66
N THR A 101 -4.23 -1.44 10.89
CA THR A 101 -2.87 -0.97 11.17
C THR A 101 -2.93 0.34 11.95
N VAL A 102 -1.98 0.51 12.88
CA VAL A 102 -1.72 1.76 13.59
C VAL A 102 -0.38 2.33 13.12
N ILE A 103 -0.40 3.50 12.49
CA ILE A 103 0.74 4.03 11.71
C ILE A 103 1.46 5.11 12.53
N PRO A 104 2.77 5.02 12.82
CA PRO A 104 3.47 6.10 13.51
C PRO A 104 3.49 7.36 12.63
N LEU A 105 2.91 8.45 13.12
CA LEU A 105 2.90 9.74 12.42
C LEU A 105 4.28 10.41 12.55
N LEU A 106 5.12 10.18 11.55
CA LEU A 106 6.53 10.57 11.56
C LEU A 106 6.83 11.88 10.81
N PHE A 107 5.80 12.55 10.27
CA PHE A 107 6.00 13.68 9.33
C PHE A 107 5.26 14.97 9.70
N TRP A 108 4.38 14.95 10.70
CA TRP A 108 3.47 16.06 10.98
C TRP A 108 4.00 17.06 12.02
N ASP A 109 4.54 16.58 13.13
CA ASP A 109 4.93 17.45 14.24
C ASP A 109 6.13 18.33 13.88
N GLU A 110 6.11 19.59 14.35
CA GLU A 110 7.16 20.60 14.08
C GLU A 110 8.58 20.07 14.36
N GLN A 111 8.76 19.29 15.42
CA GLN A 111 10.05 18.68 15.76
C GLN A 111 10.68 17.83 14.64
N PHE A 112 9.89 17.35 13.68
CA PHE A 112 10.38 16.51 12.58
C PHE A 112 10.70 17.29 11.30
N GLU A 113 10.74 18.62 11.33
CA GLU A 113 11.05 19.47 10.16
C GLU A 113 12.32 19.07 9.39
N TRP A 114 13.30 18.44 10.05
CA TRP A 114 14.56 17.98 9.46
C TRP A 114 14.67 16.45 9.27
N GLY A 115 13.56 15.72 9.36
CA GLY A 115 13.52 14.25 9.35
C GLY A 115 13.06 13.66 10.67
N SER A 116 12.76 12.35 10.67
CA SER A 116 12.33 11.60 11.84
C SER A 116 13.37 10.55 12.24
N LEU A 117 13.31 9.32 11.73
CA LEU A 117 14.25 8.24 12.01
C LEU A 117 15.63 8.51 11.40
N SER A 118 15.71 9.27 10.30
CA SER A 118 16.96 9.69 9.67
C SER A 118 17.56 10.97 10.28
N ASN A 119 16.86 11.61 11.24
CA ASN A 119 17.25 12.90 11.79
C ASN A 119 18.66 12.84 12.44
N PRO A 120 19.57 13.79 12.14
CA PRO A 120 20.90 13.83 12.74
C PRO A 120 20.91 14.26 14.21
N ILE A 121 19.86 14.91 14.70
CA ILE A 121 19.73 15.37 16.08
C ILE A 121 19.27 14.19 16.96
N PRO A 122 20.10 13.73 17.93
CA PRO A 122 19.81 12.51 18.69
C PRO A 122 18.48 12.54 19.45
N GLU A 123 18.13 13.69 20.03
CA GLU A 123 16.89 13.91 20.78
C GLU A 123 15.65 13.69 19.88
N ILE A 124 15.64 14.28 18.69
CA ILE A 124 14.53 14.18 17.72
C ILE A 124 14.42 12.76 17.19
N ARG A 125 15.56 12.15 16.84
CA ARG A 125 15.59 10.75 16.39
C ARG A 125 15.07 9.80 17.47
N ARG A 126 15.44 10.02 18.73
CA ARG A 126 14.94 9.24 19.88
C ARG A 126 13.42 9.36 20.00
N ALA A 127 12.86 10.56 19.84
CA ALA A 127 11.41 10.78 19.84
C ALA A 127 10.71 10.02 18.70
N ALA A 128 11.27 10.04 17.48
CA ALA A 128 10.76 9.26 16.35
C ALA A 128 10.75 7.75 16.64
N ILE A 129 11.85 7.20 17.18
CA ILE A 129 11.92 5.78 17.53
C ILE A 129 10.90 5.41 18.62
N GLU A 130 10.72 6.26 19.65
CA GLU A 130 9.67 6.01 20.66
C GLU A 130 8.26 6.07 20.07
N ARG A 131 8.03 6.91 19.06
CA ARG A 131 6.75 6.92 18.33
C ARG A 131 6.50 5.63 17.58
N VAL A 132 7.51 5.10 16.89
CA VAL A 132 7.42 3.78 16.23
C VAL A 132 7.15 2.68 17.25
N LYS A 133 7.81 2.70 18.41
CA LYS A 133 7.54 1.74 19.50
C LYS A 133 6.12 1.86 20.03
N GLY A 134 5.59 3.08 20.19
CA GLY A 134 4.20 3.33 20.61
C GLY A 134 3.19 2.73 19.65
N ALA A 135 3.32 3.06 18.36
CA ALA A 135 2.50 2.45 17.31
C ALA A 135 2.63 0.92 17.30
N ALA A 136 3.84 0.37 17.38
CA ALA A 136 4.06 -1.07 17.39
C ALA A 136 3.41 -1.77 18.59
N ARG A 137 3.40 -1.14 19.79
CA ARG A 137 2.70 -1.67 20.97
C ARG A 137 1.19 -1.74 20.74
N LEU A 138 0.58 -0.70 20.18
CA LEU A 138 -0.86 -0.71 19.86
C LEU A 138 -1.20 -1.72 18.76
N ASN A 139 -0.36 -1.85 17.73
CA ASN A 139 -0.51 -2.89 16.72
C ASN A 139 -0.51 -4.30 17.34
N LYS A 140 0.34 -4.54 18.34
CA LYS A 140 0.39 -5.81 19.08
C LYS A 140 -0.82 -6.02 19.97
N GLU A 141 -1.27 -4.97 20.67
CA GLU A 141 -2.48 -5.02 21.50
C GLU A 141 -3.74 -5.32 20.68
N LEU A 142 -3.80 -4.80 19.45
CA LEU A 142 -4.93 -4.96 18.54
C LEU A 142 -4.81 -6.20 17.61
N ASP A 143 -3.73 -7.00 17.73
CA ASP A 143 -3.40 -8.14 16.84
C ASP A 143 -3.52 -7.79 15.34
N THR A 144 -3.02 -6.62 14.98
CA THR A 144 -2.90 -6.18 13.58
C THR A 144 -1.90 -7.04 12.81
N GLU A 145 -2.06 -7.12 11.48
CA GLU A 145 -1.19 -7.96 10.65
C GLU A 145 0.17 -7.31 10.33
N PHE A 146 0.23 -5.99 10.35
CA PHE A 146 1.40 -5.18 10.04
C PHE A 146 1.20 -3.74 10.57
N MET A 147 2.30 -3.01 10.68
CA MET A 147 2.37 -1.58 10.90
C MET A 147 2.92 -0.90 9.64
N ILE A 148 2.16 0.01 9.04
CA ILE A 148 2.68 0.81 7.92
C ILE A 148 3.73 1.80 8.44
N VAL A 149 4.78 2.05 7.65
CA VAL A 149 5.73 3.13 7.90
C VAL A 149 6.01 3.86 6.58
N TRP A 150 5.58 5.12 6.52
CA TRP A 150 5.88 6.04 5.42
C TRP A 150 6.93 7.08 5.89
N PRO A 151 8.08 7.20 5.21
CA PRO A 151 9.19 8.07 5.62
C PRO A 151 9.03 9.52 5.14
N GLY A 152 7.80 10.05 5.08
CA GLY A 152 7.47 11.26 4.32
C GLY A 152 8.38 12.48 4.54
N ILE A 153 8.85 12.71 5.77
CA ILE A 153 9.71 13.86 6.11
C ILE A 153 11.21 13.52 6.13
N ASP A 154 11.59 12.24 6.01
CA ASP A 154 12.97 11.77 6.01
C ASP A 154 13.56 11.87 4.60
N GLY A 155 14.27 12.96 4.34
CA GLY A 155 14.71 13.31 2.99
C GLY A 155 15.61 14.54 2.93
N TYR A 156 15.72 15.14 1.74
CA TYR A 156 16.48 16.36 1.50
C TYR A 156 15.96 17.14 0.29
N GLU A 157 16.17 18.46 0.28
CA GLU A 157 15.94 19.33 -0.88
C GLU A 157 17.24 19.61 -1.62
N ASN A 158 18.36 19.68 -0.89
CA ASN A 158 19.69 19.90 -1.44
C ASN A 158 20.64 18.82 -0.92
N GLY A 159 21.17 17.99 -1.83
CA GLY A 159 22.09 16.90 -1.49
C GLY A 159 23.54 17.34 -1.26
N PHE A 160 23.88 18.60 -1.50
CA PHE A 160 25.27 19.07 -1.38
C PHE A 160 25.76 19.03 0.06
N GLY A 161 26.78 18.20 0.33
CA GLY A 161 27.38 18.05 1.66
C GLY A 161 26.60 17.15 2.63
N ALA A 162 25.44 16.60 2.22
CA ALA A 162 24.67 15.67 3.05
C ALA A 162 25.30 14.28 3.03
N ASP A 163 25.61 13.72 4.21
CA ASP A 163 25.95 12.30 4.33
C ASP A 163 24.67 11.45 4.26
N LEU A 164 24.27 11.13 3.04
CA LEU A 164 23.07 10.34 2.76
C LEU A 164 23.23 8.88 3.21
N ARG A 165 24.46 8.38 3.34
CA ARG A 165 24.70 7.05 3.91
C ARG A 165 24.34 7.07 5.39
N ALA A 166 24.85 8.05 6.14
CA ALA A 166 24.52 8.19 7.56
C ALA A 166 23.02 8.43 7.79
N ALA A 167 22.35 9.21 6.94
CA ALA A 167 20.89 9.39 7.02
C ALA A 167 20.14 8.06 6.84
N ARG A 168 20.51 7.27 5.82
CA ARG A 168 19.96 5.93 5.57
C ARG A 168 20.30 4.93 6.68
N ASP A 169 21.48 5.02 7.29
CA ASP A 169 21.90 4.18 8.42
C ASP A 169 21.05 4.51 9.66
N ARG A 170 20.91 5.80 10.01
CA ARG A 170 20.04 6.25 11.12
C ARG A 170 18.61 5.76 10.97
N PHE A 171 18.03 5.86 9.78
CA PHE A 171 16.67 5.39 9.52
C PHE A 171 16.54 3.89 9.79
N ALA A 172 17.41 3.09 9.17
CA ALA A 172 17.40 1.63 9.29
C ALA A 172 17.64 1.17 10.74
N GLU A 173 18.63 1.76 11.42
CA GLU A 173 18.94 1.46 12.82
C GLU A 173 17.79 1.83 13.76
N GLY A 174 17.09 2.94 13.49
CA GLY A 174 15.97 3.39 14.30
C GLY A 174 14.77 2.45 14.18
N MET A 175 14.49 2.00 12.96
CA MET A 175 13.47 0.99 12.71
C MET A 175 13.84 -0.36 13.33
N ALA A 176 15.10 -0.81 13.20
CA ALA A 176 15.57 -2.04 13.83
C ALA A 176 15.44 -1.99 15.37
N GLU A 177 15.83 -0.86 15.99
CA GLU A 177 15.71 -0.67 17.44
C GLU A 177 14.25 -0.74 17.90
N ALA A 178 13.33 -0.12 17.17
CA ALA A 178 11.90 -0.17 17.51
C ALA A 178 11.33 -1.60 17.39
N LEU A 179 11.69 -2.32 16.32
CA LEU A 179 11.22 -3.68 16.08
C LEU A 179 11.80 -4.70 17.08
N ASP A 180 13.03 -4.53 17.53
CA ASP A 180 13.59 -5.37 18.61
C ASP A 180 12.99 -5.05 19.99
N ALA A 181 12.57 -3.80 20.21
CA ALA A 181 11.87 -3.42 21.44
C ALA A 181 10.42 -3.92 21.48
N VAL A 182 9.77 -4.10 20.32
CA VAL A 182 8.42 -4.65 20.19
C VAL A 182 8.42 -5.78 19.15
N PRO A 183 8.95 -6.96 19.50
CA PRO A 183 9.17 -8.04 18.56
C PRO A 183 7.87 -8.69 18.08
N GLY A 184 7.94 -9.26 16.87
CA GLY A 184 6.85 -9.94 16.19
C GLY A 184 5.93 -9.03 15.36
N VAL A 185 6.18 -7.72 15.33
CA VAL A 185 5.46 -6.78 14.47
C VAL A 185 6.11 -6.75 13.09
N ARG A 186 5.32 -6.97 12.04
CA ARG A 186 5.76 -6.74 10.66
C ARG A 186 5.56 -5.27 10.29
N VAL A 187 6.54 -4.69 9.61
CA VAL A 187 6.41 -3.39 8.95
C VAL A 187 5.94 -3.59 7.51
N ALA A 188 5.04 -2.75 7.04
CA ALA A 188 4.70 -2.57 5.62
C ALA A 188 5.22 -1.20 5.18
N PHE A 189 6.44 -1.17 4.63
CA PHE A 189 7.13 0.07 4.29
C PHE A 189 6.55 0.69 3.01
N GLU A 190 6.26 1.98 3.06
CA GLU A 190 5.60 2.71 1.98
C GLU A 190 6.60 3.65 1.29
N PRO A 191 7.11 3.29 0.11
CA PRO A 191 8.01 4.14 -0.65
C PRO A 191 7.22 5.30 -1.27
N LYS A 192 7.79 6.51 -1.22
CA LYS A 192 7.33 7.69 -1.96
C LYS A 192 8.55 8.49 -2.41
N PRO A 193 8.66 8.92 -3.68
CA PRO A 193 9.88 9.54 -4.19
C PRO A 193 10.09 11.00 -3.71
N TYR A 194 9.01 11.75 -3.55
CA TYR A 194 9.01 13.15 -3.13
C TYR A 194 7.67 13.53 -2.50
N GLU A 195 7.58 14.73 -1.92
CA GLU A 195 6.43 15.30 -1.20
C GLU A 195 6.16 14.64 0.17
N PRO A 196 6.39 15.34 1.31
CA PRO A 196 6.73 16.77 1.43
C PRO A 196 8.18 17.13 1.14
N ARG A 197 9.14 16.19 1.26
CA ARG A 197 10.55 16.47 0.94
C ARG A 197 10.79 16.54 -0.56
N GLY A 198 11.79 17.30 -0.99
CA GLY A 198 12.20 17.34 -2.41
C GLY A 198 12.68 15.99 -2.94
N HIS A 199 13.29 15.19 -2.06
CA HIS A 199 13.66 13.79 -2.28
C HIS A 199 13.52 13.04 -0.96
N ILE A 200 12.67 12.02 -0.93
CA ILE A 200 12.45 11.17 0.25
C ILE A 200 13.40 9.98 0.19
N LEU A 201 13.95 9.57 1.33
CA LEU A 201 14.81 8.38 1.42
C LEU A 201 14.00 7.12 1.15
N TYR A 202 14.58 6.19 0.39
CA TYR A 202 13.96 4.91 0.05
C TYR A 202 12.66 5.09 -0.75
N GLY A 203 12.68 6.04 -1.69
CA GLY A 203 11.49 6.54 -2.36
C GLY A 203 10.92 5.67 -3.47
N TYR A 204 11.64 4.61 -3.87
CA TYR A 204 11.24 3.69 -4.94
C TYR A 204 11.04 2.27 -4.40
N THR A 205 10.25 1.46 -5.12
CA THR A 205 10.00 0.05 -4.74
C THR A 205 11.26 -0.73 -4.40
N SER A 206 12.26 -0.65 -5.27
CA SER A 206 13.53 -1.38 -5.10
C SER A 206 14.31 -0.91 -3.88
N GLU A 207 14.29 0.38 -3.56
CA GLU A 207 14.96 0.91 -2.39
C GLU A 207 14.29 0.48 -1.09
N GLY A 208 12.95 0.38 -1.08
CA GLY A 208 12.20 -0.17 0.06
C GLY A 208 12.54 -1.64 0.35
N ILE A 209 12.72 -2.46 -0.70
CA ILE A 209 13.18 -3.86 -0.54
C ILE A 209 14.60 -3.89 0.08
N LEU A 210 15.51 -3.04 -0.40
CA LEU A 210 16.88 -2.94 0.13
C LEU A 210 16.88 -2.44 1.59
N LEU A 211 16.02 -1.50 1.94
CA LEU A 211 15.80 -1.08 3.32
C LEU A 211 15.36 -2.26 4.18
N GLY A 212 14.39 -3.05 3.69
CA GLY A 212 13.89 -4.20 4.42
C GLY A 212 14.98 -5.21 4.76
N GLU A 213 15.79 -5.61 3.77
CA GLU A 213 16.94 -6.48 4.02
C GLU A 213 17.94 -5.87 5.00
N LYS A 214 18.23 -4.58 4.87
CA LYS A 214 19.19 -3.88 5.73
C LYS A 214 18.74 -3.91 7.19
N VAL A 215 17.46 -3.64 7.46
CA VAL A 215 16.89 -3.62 8.81
C VAL A 215 16.85 -5.04 9.39
N GLU A 216 16.40 -6.02 8.62
CA GLU A 216 16.30 -7.42 9.07
C GLU A 216 17.66 -8.02 9.47
N ARG A 217 18.75 -7.60 8.80
CA ARG A 217 20.12 -7.97 9.20
C ARG A 217 20.57 -7.37 10.53
N MET A 218 19.93 -6.28 10.97
CA MET A 218 20.24 -5.60 12.24
C MET A 218 19.43 -6.14 13.42
N LEU A 219 18.31 -6.84 13.17
CA LEU A 219 17.44 -7.40 14.22
C LEU A 219 18.16 -8.49 15.01
N LYS A 220 18.01 -8.44 16.34
CA LYS A 220 18.66 -9.33 17.30
C LYS A 220 17.68 -10.05 18.22
N HIS A 221 16.46 -9.56 18.38
CA HIS A 221 15.50 -10.18 19.30
C HIS A 221 15.17 -11.62 18.87
N PRO A 222 15.20 -12.62 19.77
CA PRO A 222 15.02 -14.03 19.42
C PRO A 222 13.74 -14.32 18.62
N ASP A 223 12.61 -13.71 18.99
CA ASP A 223 11.34 -13.89 18.27
C ASP A 223 11.41 -13.37 16.83
N ASN A 224 12.07 -12.22 16.61
CA ASN A 224 12.27 -11.67 15.27
C ASN A 224 13.19 -12.58 14.46
N ARG A 225 14.30 -13.03 15.06
CA ARG A 225 15.25 -13.96 14.43
C ARG A 225 14.57 -15.25 14.03
N LYS A 226 13.76 -15.84 14.92
CA LYS A 226 13.00 -17.05 14.63
C LYS A 226 12.09 -16.88 13.40
N LEU A 227 11.34 -15.78 13.32
CA LEU A 227 10.47 -15.50 12.17
C LEU A 227 11.27 -15.37 10.87
N LEU A 228 12.42 -14.69 10.90
CA LEU A 228 13.31 -14.57 9.74
C LEU A 228 13.92 -15.93 9.34
N ASP A 229 14.33 -16.74 10.31
CA ASP A 229 14.91 -18.07 10.07
C ASP A 229 13.85 -19.06 9.52
N GLU A 230 12.57 -18.86 9.86
CA GLU A 230 11.42 -19.53 9.25
C GLU A 230 11.08 -18.98 7.84
N GLY A 231 11.75 -17.91 7.39
CA GLY A 231 11.60 -17.32 6.06
C GLY A 231 10.49 -16.27 5.95
N HIS A 232 9.95 -15.75 7.06
CA HIS A 232 9.04 -14.61 7.03
C HIS A 232 9.80 -13.30 6.79
N ALA A 233 9.24 -12.40 5.98
CA ALA A 233 9.67 -11.01 5.96
C ALA A 233 9.06 -10.23 7.14
N LEU A 234 9.89 -9.46 7.85
CA LEU A 234 9.47 -8.56 8.93
C LEU A 234 9.43 -7.11 8.48
N VAL A 235 10.24 -6.72 7.49
CA VAL A 235 10.11 -5.43 6.81
C VAL A 235 9.67 -5.69 5.38
N ALA A 236 8.36 -5.74 5.23
CA ALA A 236 7.64 -5.92 3.98
C ALA A 236 7.30 -4.54 3.37
N MET A 237 6.41 -4.51 2.38
CA MET A 237 6.10 -3.34 1.57
C MET A 237 4.59 -3.05 1.56
N ASN A 238 4.29 -1.75 1.48
CA ASN A 238 3.01 -1.13 1.19
C ASN A 238 3.19 -0.14 0.01
N PRO A 239 3.37 -0.59 -1.23
CA PRO A 239 3.40 0.34 -2.36
C PRO A 239 2.03 1.01 -2.53
N GLU A 240 2.06 2.29 -2.86
CA GLU A 240 0.87 3.06 -3.24
C GLU A 240 0.90 3.35 -4.75
N VAL A 241 -0.24 3.20 -5.43
CA VAL A 241 -0.37 3.51 -6.87
C VAL A 241 0.16 4.90 -7.22
N GLY A 242 -0.22 5.93 -6.47
CA GLY A 242 0.19 7.32 -6.69
C GLY A 242 1.70 7.46 -6.64
N HIS A 243 2.30 6.98 -5.55
CA HIS A 243 3.75 6.98 -5.34
C HIS A 243 4.53 6.27 -6.45
N MET A 244 4.03 5.13 -6.94
CA MET A 244 4.68 4.41 -8.03
C MET A 244 4.68 5.24 -9.31
N LEU A 245 3.55 5.88 -9.62
CA LEU A 245 3.40 6.74 -10.80
C LEU A 245 4.21 8.04 -10.68
N MET A 246 4.39 8.59 -9.48
CA MET A 246 5.33 9.69 -9.21
C MET A 246 6.77 9.28 -9.58
N GLY A 247 7.12 8.02 -9.28
CA GLY A 247 8.44 7.44 -9.53
C GLY A 247 8.69 6.96 -10.96
N TYR A 248 7.73 7.15 -11.87
CA TYR A 248 7.71 6.55 -13.22
C TYR A 248 7.82 5.01 -13.22
N GLU A 249 7.36 4.36 -12.16
CA GLU A 249 7.35 2.89 -12.06
C GLU A 249 6.13 2.32 -12.81
N ASP A 250 6.33 1.17 -13.47
CA ASP A 250 5.24 0.38 -14.07
C ASP A 250 4.58 -0.46 -12.96
N LEU A 251 3.26 -0.35 -12.80
CA LEU A 251 2.55 -0.99 -11.68
C LEU A 251 2.67 -2.54 -11.71
N PRO A 252 2.40 -3.26 -12.82
CA PRO A 252 2.65 -4.70 -12.87
C PRO A 252 4.08 -5.09 -12.48
N TYR A 253 5.08 -4.37 -12.97
CA TYR A 253 6.48 -4.62 -12.65
C TYR A 253 6.80 -4.36 -11.18
N ALA A 254 6.43 -3.20 -10.64
CA ALA A 254 6.73 -2.81 -9.26
C ALA A 254 6.11 -3.77 -8.25
N TYR A 255 4.82 -4.06 -8.38
CA TYR A 255 4.12 -4.97 -7.48
C TYR A 255 4.61 -6.43 -7.66
N GLY A 256 4.89 -6.84 -8.90
CA GLY A 256 5.49 -8.14 -9.21
C GLY A 256 6.86 -8.31 -8.57
N LEU A 257 7.71 -7.28 -8.60
CA LEU A 257 9.02 -7.26 -7.97
C LEU A 257 8.91 -7.44 -6.45
N VAL A 258 7.96 -6.78 -5.79
CA VAL A 258 7.76 -6.96 -4.35
C VAL A 258 7.33 -8.41 -4.01
N MET A 259 6.41 -8.98 -4.79
CA MET A 259 5.91 -10.34 -4.58
C MET A 259 6.95 -11.41 -4.91
N GLU A 260 7.86 -11.16 -5.84
CA GLU A 260 9.03 -12.00 -6.11
C GLU A 260 9.86 -12.23 -4.84
N TYR A 261 9.97 -11.23 -3.97
CA TYR A 261 10.67 -11.33 -2.68
C TYR A 261 9.74 -11.72 -1.51
N ALA A 262 8.49 -12.08 -1.77
CA ALA A 262 7.47 -12.38 -0.75
C ALA A 262 7.28 -11.25 0.28
N ARG A 263 7.33 -9.99 -0.19
CA ARG A 263 7.29 -8.80 0.67
C ARG A 263 6.02 -7.95 0.48
N LEU A 264 5.00 -8.36 -0.26
CA LEU A 264 3.82 -7.51 -0.46
C LEU A 264 2.82 -7.74 0.69
N ALA A 265 2.90 -6.90 1.73
CA ALA A 265 2.03 -7.01 2.91
C ALA A 265 0.69 -6.29 2.73
N HIS A 266 0.73 -5.14 2.07
CA HIS A 266 -0.39 -4.25 1.86
C HIS A 266 -0.26 -3.52 0.52
N VAL A 267 -1.35 -2.91 0.06
CA VAL A 267 -1.34 -1.98 -1.08
C VAL A 267 -2.20 -0.79 -0.73
N HIS A 268 -1.72 0.41 -1.06
CA HIS A 268 -2.55 1.62 -1.07
C HIS A 268 -2.94 2.00 -2.49
N LEU A 269 -4.19 2.40 -2.65
CA LEU A 269 -4.85 2.52 -3.94
C LEU A 269 -5.49 3.89 -4.07
N ASN A 270 -5.03 4.62 -5.08
CA ASN A 270 -5.59 5.86 -5.58
C ASN A 270 -5.41 5.93 -7.09
N SER A 271 -5.37 7.14 -7.63
CA SER A 271 -5.16 7.38 -9.05
C SER A 271 -4.57 8.77 -9.29
N GLN A 272 -3.70 8.87 -10.29
CA GLN A 272 -3.12 10.13 -10.74
C GLN A 272 -2.49 9.98 -12.13
N PRO A 273 -2.14 11.08 -12.82
CA PRO A 273 -1.26 11.03 -13.98
C PRO A 273 0.17 10.62 -13.62
N LEU A 274 0.84 9.96 -14.57
CA LEU A 274 2.27 9.60 -14.48
C LEU A 274 3.14 10.85 -14.29
N GLY A 275 4.07 10.81 -13.33
CA GLY A 275 5.07 11.86 -13.09
C GLY A 275 4.50 13.17 -12.54
N ASN A 276 3.36 13.12 -11.85
CA ASN A 276 2.73 14.30 -11.21
C ASN A 276 2.92 14.28 -9.68
N TYR A 277 2.48 15.33 -8.97
CA TYR A 277 2.36 15.29 -7.50
C TYR A 277 1.31 14.27 -7.07
N ASP A 278 1.32 13.90 -5.79
CA ASP A 278 0.37 12.92 -5.28
C ASP A 278 -1.03 13.52 -5.22
N GLN A 279 -1.91 13.06 -6.12
CA GLN A 279 -3.23 13.67 -6.29
C GLN A 279 -4.31 12.99 -5.46
N ASP A 280 -4.05 11.77 -4.97
CA ASP A 280 -4.99 11.03 -4.14
C ASP A 280 -6.41 10.92 -4.73
N LEU A 281 -6.53 10.76 -6.06
CA LEU A 281 -7.85 10.67 -6.70
C LEU A 281 -8.47 9.29 -6.47
N ASN A 282 -9.80 9.22 -6.62
CA ASN A 282 -10.54 7.97 -6.57
C ASN A 282 -9.92 6.88 -7.47
N VAL A 283 -9.92 5.65 -6.96
CA VAL A 283 -9.27 4.52 -7.63
C VAL A 283 -9.76 4.34 -9.07
N GLY A 284 -8.80 4.23 -9.99
CA GLY A 284 -9.06 3.92 -11.40
C GLY A 284 -9.71 5.04 -12.22
N VAL A 285 -9.83 6.27 -11.69
CA VAL A 285 -10.39 7.41 -12.44
C VAL A 285 -9.45 7.92 -13.53
N ILE A 286 -8.14 7.72 -13.38
CA ILE A 286 -7.10 7.92 -14.38
C ILE A 286 -6.39 6.59 -14.61
N SER A 287 -6.01 6.33 -15.86
CA SER A 287 -5.24 5.14 -16.26
C SER A 287 -5.86 3.83 -15.75
N THR A 288 -7.17 3.66 -16.00
CA THR A 288 -7.92 2.45 -15.59
C THR A 288 -7.26 1.17 -16.09
N GLU A 289 -6.61 1.20 -17.25
CA GLU A 289 -5.83 0.11 -17.81
C GLU A 289 -4.61 -0.28 -16.96
N ALA A 290 -3.94 0.68 -16.33
CA ALA A 290 -2.82 0.42 -15.43
C ALA A 290 -3.31 -0.22 -14.13
N ASN A 291 -4.45 0.23 -13.61
CA ASN A 291 -5.10 -0.39 -12.45
C ASN A 291 -5.50 -1.85 -12.75
N GLU A 292 -6.10 -2.13 -13.91
CA GLU A 292 -6.42 -3.50 -14.34
C GLU A 292 -5.16 -4.38 -14.49
N ALA A 293 -4.10 -3.84 -15.10
CA ALA A 293 -2.84 -4.57 -15.26
C ALA A 293 -2.19 -4.90 -13.90
N MET A 294 -2.22 -3.95 -12.95
CA MET A 294 -1.76 -4.16 -11.58
C MET A 294 -2.59 -5.26 -10.89
N LEU A 295 -3.92 -5.20 -10.93
CA LEU A 295 -4.77 -6.25 -10.34
C LEU A 295 -4.52 -7.61 -11.00
N TYR A 296 -4.30 -7.66 -12.32
CA TYR A 296 -3.93 -8.90 -13.01
C TYR A 296 -2.59 -9.44 -12.49
N ALA A 297 -1.59 -8.59 -12.25
CA ALA A 297 -0.33 -9.00 -11.63
C ALA A 297 -0.54 -9.52 -10.19
N LEU A 298 -1.33 -8.83 -9.36
CA LEU A 298 -1.71 -9.31 -8.03
C LEU A 298 -2.37 -10.69 -8.09
N LYS A 299 -3.25 -10.93 -9.08
CA LYS A 299 -3.89 -12.23 -9.33
C LYS A 299 -2.85 -13.28 -9.74
N MET A 300 -1.97 -12.98 -10.69
CA MET A 300 -0.91 -13.89 -11.17
C MET A 300 -0.03 -14.41 -10.03
N TYR A 301 0.31 -13.53 -9.08
CA TYR A 301 1.19 -13.86 -7.96
C TYR A 301 0.43 -14.30 -6.70
N GLY A 302 -0.91 -14.35 -6.73
CA GLY A 302 -1.70 -14.89 -5.63
C GLY A 302 -1.79 -13.97 -4.41
N TYR A 303 -1.92 -12.66 -4.61
CA TYR A 303 -2.04 -11.69 -3.53
C TYR A 303 -3.31 -11.91 -2.69
N GLN A 304 -3.14 -12.11 -1.39
CA GLN A 304 -4.22 -12.34 -0.43
C GLN A 304 -4.33 -11.20 0.60
N GLY A 305 -3.73 -10.05 0.31
CA GLY A 305 -3.64 -8.92 1.23
C GLY A 305 -4.93 -8.10 1.34
N TRP A 306 -4.82 -6.90 1.88
CA TRP A 306 -5.91 -5.92 1.92
C TRP A 306 -5.76 -4.92 0.78
N PHE A 307 -6.85 -4.25 0.41
CA PHE A 307 -6.90 -3.23 -0.62
C PHE A 307 -7.23 -1.90 0.08
N GLY A 308 -6.20 -1.22 0.57
CA GLY A 308 -6.35 0.05 1.27
C GLY A 308 -6.61 1.17 0.28
N ILE A 309 -7.76 1.83 0.42
CA ILE A 309 -8.09 3.02 -0.35
C ILE A 309 -7.51 4.20 0.41
N ASP A 310 -6.49 4.82 -0.16
CA ASP A 310 -5.85 6.03 0.38
C ASP A 310 -6.06 7.17 -0.59
N ILE A 311 -7.06 8.02 -0.34
CA ILE A 311 -7.51 9.05 -1.28
C ILE A 311 -7.77 10.36 -0.55
N ASN A 312 -7.98 11.46 -1.27
CA ASN A 312 -8.28 12.76 -0.69
C ASN A 312 -9.48 13.38 -1.43
N PRO A 313 -10.71 12.98 -1.09
CA PRO A 313 -11.90 13.37 -1.83
C PRO A 313 -12.34 14.80 -1.48
N GLU A 314 -11.59 15.82 -1.91
CA GLU A 314 -11.83 17.22 -1.55
C GLU A 314 -13.20 17.75 -2.00
N ARG A 315 -13.65 17.30 -3.18
CA ARG A 315 -14.81 17.84 -3.91
C ARG A 315 -16.06 16.94 -3.88
N MET A 316 -16.04 15.89 -3.07
CA MET A 316 -17.19 14.98 -2.91
C MET A 316 -17.23 14.35 -1.52
N PRO A 317 -18.39 13.91 -0.98
CA PRO A 317 -18.45 13.20 0.30
C PRO A 317 -17.52 11.98 0.32
N VAL A 318 -16.87 11.72 1.47
CA VAL A 318 -15.89 10.61 1.60
C VAL A 318 -16.55 9.23 1.40
N ASP A 319 -17.78 9.05 1.87
CA ASP A 319 -18.52 7.80 1.70
C ASP A 319 -18.83 7.54 0.21
N THR A 320 -19.15 8.59 -0.54
CA THR A 320 -19.37 8.52 -1.99
C THR A 320 -18.07 8.15 -2.71
N ALA A 321 -16.95 8.77 -2.34
CA ALA A 321 -15.65 8.47 -2.93
C ALA A 321 -15.19 7.03 -2.67
N LEU A 322 -15.39 6.52 -1.45
CA LEU A 322 -15.09 5.15 -1.07
C LEU A 322 -15.98 4.16 -1.82
N LYS A 323 -17.31 4.40 -1.92
CA LYS A 323 -18.22 3.56 -2.69
C LYS A 323 -17.78 3.44 -4.16
N ILE A 324 -17.47 4.58 -4.79
CA ILE A 324 -16.97 4.64 -6.18
C ILE A 324 -15.67 3.84 -6.31
N SER A 325 -14.71 4.02 -5.40
CA SER A 325 -13.42 3.34 -5.45
C SER A 325 -13.54 1.82 -5.26
N MET A 326 -14.39 1.38 -4.33
CA MET A 326 -14.71 -0.04 -4.12
C MET A 326 -15.36 -0.66 -5.36
N ASP A 327 -16.28 0.05 -6.01
CA ASP A 327 -16.93 -0.41 -7.24
C ASP A 327 -15.99 -0.42 -8.43
N ALA A 328 -15.09 0.56 -8.53
CA ALA A 328 -14.03 0.57 -9.54
C ALA A 328 -13.13 -0.68 -9.43
N LEU A 329 -12.76 -1.05 -8.20
CA LEU A 329 -12.00 -2.27 -7.92
C LEU A 329 -12.80 -3.54 -8.22
N ARG A 330 -14.08 -3.61 -7.83
CA ARG A 330 -14.97 -4.74 -8.17
C ARG A 330 -15.09 -4.92 -9.68
N ALA A 331 -15.33 -3.83 -10.40
CA ALA A 331 -15.49 -3.86 -11.85
C ALA A 331 -14.18 -4.25 -12.56
N ALA A 332 -13.04 -3.77 -12.06
CA ALA A 332 -11.74 -4.18 -12.60
C ALA A 332 -11.43 -5.66 -12.29
N ASN A 333 -11.76 -6.13 -11.08
CA ASN A 333 -11.60 -7.54 -10.67
C ASN A 333 -12.46 -8.49 -11.53
N ASP A 334 -13.73 -8.12 -11.77
CA ASP A 334 -14.64 -8.83 -12.66
C ASP A 334 -14.08 -8.95 -14.10
N ARG A 335 -13.57 -7.83 -14.64
CA ARG A 335 -12.95 -7.82 -15.96
C ARG A 335 -11.72 -8.72 -16.03
N ILE A 336 -10.79 -8.63 -15.08
CA ILE A 336 -9.58 -9.45 -15.12
C ILE A 336 -9.89 -10.95 -14.96
N ASN A 337 -10.92 -11.32 -14.20
CA ASN A 337 -11.34 -12.71 -14.04
C ASN A 337 -12.03 -13.28 -15.29
N SER A 338 -12.59 -12.40 -16.12
CA SER A 338 -13.29 -12.78 -17.35
C SER A 338 -12.37 -12.92 -18.57
N LEU A 339 -11.06 -12.68 -18.41
CA LEU A 339 -10.11 -12.75 -19.51
C LEU A 339 -9.77 -14.21 -19.90
N ASP A 340 -9.40 -14.40 -21.16
CA ASP A 340 -8.85 -15.64 -21.69
C ASP A 340 -7.39 -15.78 -21.25
N HIS A 341 -7.23 -16.28 -20.01
CA HIS A 341 -5.93 -16.48 -19.38
C HIS A 341 -5.00 -17.38 -20.19
N GLU A 342 -5.56 -18.38 -20.89
CA GLU A 342 -4.80 -19.35 -21.68
C GLU A 342 -4.17 -18.67 -22.89
N SER A 343 -4.98 -17.94 -23.67
CA SER A 343 -4.46 -17.19 -24.82
C SER A 343 -3.52 -16.07 -24.39
N LEU A 344 -3.79 -15.36 -23.28
CA LEU A 344 -2.92 -14.30 -22.76
C LEU A 344 -1.52 -14.83 -22.39
N VAL A 345 -1.47 -15.90 -21.58
CA VAL A 345 -0.19 -16.51 -21.19
C VAL A 345 0.52 -17.07 -22.42
N TRP A 346 -0.20 -17.79 -23.30
CA TRP A 346 0.40 -18.33 -24.51
C TRP A 346 0.98 -17.24 -25.41
N ALA A 347 0.26 -16.12 -25.61
CA ALA A 347 0.71 -14.99 -26.42
C ALA A 347 1.98 -14.35 -25.85
N SER A 348 2.06 -14.21 -24.53
CA SER A 348 3.24 -13.66 -23.85
C SER A 348 4.48 -14.55 -23.99
N GLU A 349 4.29 -15.88 -23.97
CA GLU A 349 5.37 -16.86 -24.13
C GLU A 349 5.78 -17.07 -25.60
N HIS A 350 4.89 -16.72 -26.55
CA HIS A 350 5.12 -16.88 -27.99
C HIS A 350 4.95 -15.56 -28.75
N PRO A 351 5.67 -14.48 -28.38
CA PRO A 351 5.46 -13.15 -28.96
C PRO A 351 5.79 -13.09 -30.45
N ASN A 352 6.63 -14.01 -30.94
CA ASN A 352 6.92 -14.15 -32.37
C ASN A 352 5.74 -14.71 -33.18
N GLN A 353 4.80 -15.40 -32.54
CA GLN A 353 3.61 -16.03 -33.15
C GLN A 353 2.31 -15.28 -32.81
N ALA A 354 2.30 -14.45 -31.77
CA ALA A 354 1.13 -13.71 -31.28
C ALA A 354 1.28 -12.18 -31.39
N ARG A 355 2.01 -11.69 -32.40
CA ARG A 355 2.33 -10.25 -32.55
C ARG A 355 1.07 -9.39 -32.56
N GLY A 356 0.97 -8.45 -31.62
CA GLY A 356 -0.17 -7.52 -31.50
C GLY A 356 -1.45 -8.16 -30.97
N TRP A 357 -1.41 -9.45 -30.60
CA TRP A 357 -2.62 -10.18 -30.21
C TRP A 357 -3.16 -9.72 -28.87
N ILE A 358 -2.29 -9.51 -27.87
CA ILE A 358 -2.70 -9.09 -26.53
C ILE A 358 -3.37 -7.71 -26.59
N GLU A 359 -2.78 -6.77 -27.32
CA GLU A 359 -3.33 -5.43 -27.51
C GLU A 359 -4.70 -5.50 -28.20
N ALA A 360 -4.80 -6.29 -29.27
CA ALA A 360 -6.05 -6.50 -29.98
C ALA A 360 -7.11 -7.19 -29.09
N TYR A 361 -6.71 -8.15 -28.26
CA TYR A 361 -7.58 -8.84 -27.33
C TYR A 361 -8.14 -7.89 -26.27
N LEU A 362 -7.28 -7.10 -25.61
CA LEU A 362 -7.70 -6.16 -24.57
C LEU A 362 -8.62 -5.05 -25.10
N VAL A 363 -8.42 -4.58 -26.34
CA VAL A 363 -9.36 -3.67 -27.01
C VAL A 363 -10.77 -4.28 -27.10
N ARG A 364 -10.86 -5.58 -27.42
CA ARG A 364 -12.14 -6.30 -27.53
C ARG A 364 -12.74 -6.59 -26.16
N ALA A 365 -11.92 -6.92 -25.16
CA ALA A 365 -12.36 -7.17 -23.79
C ALA A 365 -13.02 -5.95 -23.15
N ARG A 366 -12.67 -4.73 -23.58
CA ARG A 366 -13.28 -3.47 -23.12
C ARG A 366 -14.43 -2.97 -23.99
N ALA A 367 -14.74 -3.64 -25.10
CA ALA A 367 -15.77 -3.19 -26.03
C ALA A 367 -17.17 -3.64 -25.58
N MET A 368 -18.12 -2.70 -25.49
CA MET A 368 -19.53 -3.05 -25.22
C MET A 368 -20.20 -3.84 -26.34
N ASN A 369 -19.70 -3.72 -27.58
CA ASN A 369 -20.27 -4.27 -28.80
C ASN A 369 -19.14 -4.92 -29.63
N VAL A 370 -18.63 -6.06 -29.15
CA VAL A 370 -17.45 -6.73 -29.72
C VAL A 370 -17.63 -7.11 -31.19
N GLU A 371 -18.87 -7.35 -31.62
CA GLU A 371 -19.26 -7.69 -33.00
C GLU A 371 -19.00 -6.56 -34.01
N LYS A 372 -18.80 -5.32 -33.54
CA LYS A 372 -18.42 -4.17 -34.39
C LYS A 372 -16.93 -4.14 -34.72
N LEU A 373 -16.12 -4.96 -34.06
CA LEU A 373 -14.68 -5.03 -34.25
C LEU A 373 -14.33 -6.19 -35.19
N THR A 374 -13.21 -6.07 -35.90
CA THR A 374 -12.70 -7.17 -36.73
C THR A 374 -12.54 -8.43 -35.88
N PRO A 375 -12.86 -9.64 -36.38
CA PRO A 375 -12.61 -10.87 -35.64
C PRO A 375 -11.15 -10.98 -35.20
N LEU A 376 -10.93 -11.44 -33.97
CA LEU A 376 -9.57 -11.73 -33.49
C LEU A 376 -9.19 -13.15 -33.91
N PRO A 377 -7.99 -13.37 -34.49
CA PRO A 377 -7.50 -14.72 -34.75
C PRO A 377 -7.46 -15.51 -33.45
N LYS A 378 -7.96 -16.75 -33.49
CA LYS A 378 -7.82 -17.66 -32.34
C LYS A 378 -6.34 -18.00 -32.18
N LEU A 379 -5.82 -17.77 -30.98
CA LEU A 379 -4.66 -18.51 -30.51
C LEU A 379 -5.14 -19.90 -30.07
N LYS A 380 -4.20 -20.83 -29.93
CA LYS A 380 -4.49 -22.26 -29.75
C LYS A 380 -5.68 -22.55 -28.85
#